data_AF-A0A7W4D0I1-F1
#
_entry.id   AF-A0A7W4D0I1-F1
#
_cell.length_a   1.000
_cell.length_b   1.000
_cell.length_c   1.000
_cell.angle_alpha   90.00
_cell.angle_beta   90.00
_cell.angle_gamma   90.00
#
_symmetry.space_group_name_H-M   'P 1'
#
loop_
_entity.id
_entity.type
_entity.pdbx_description
1 polymer ?
#
loop_
_entity_poly.entity_id
_entity_poly.type
_entity_poly.pdbx_seq_one_letter_code
_entity_poly.pdbx_strand_id
1 'polypeptide(L)'
;MRRGETGIKVLAPITLREPRLDDAGRPVRDDQGRVMCRTQVVATKPVTVFDVRQTDGPPLPDPKIGEVVLLPGQAPAGLWERLQGLLEERGFDVRRGAELGGPNGYTDFGGRLVMVRDNVADAQAVKTLAHEAGHVLLHQDQASRDCRGILEVEAESVAYMVTSAHGLASTRLTT
;
A
#
# COMPACT_ATOMS: atom_id res chain seq x y z
N MET A 1 -16.47 -8.17 24.67
CA MET A 1 -17.33 -8.74 23.62
C MET A 1 -18.64 -9.16 24.24
N ARG A 2 -19.77 -8.89 23.57
CA ARG A 2 -21.08 -9.27 24.11
C ARG A 2 -21.29 -10.78 24.02
N ARG A 3 -22.06 -11.30 24.97
CA ARG A 3 -22.36 -12.73 25.07
C ARG A 3 -23.28 -13.14 23.91
N GLY A 4 -22.89 -14.16 23.16
CA GLY A 4 -23.69 -14.72 22.05
C GLY A 4 -23.31 -14.24 20.65
N GLU A 5 -22.34 -13.34 20.52
CA GLU A 5 -21.86 -12.84 19.22
C GLU A 5 -20.98 -13.87 18.49
N THR A 6 -21.18 -14.03 17.18
CA THR A 6 -20.37 -14.93 16.33
C THR A 6 -19.11 -14.23 15.88
N GLY A 7 -17.95 -14.85 16.11
CA GLY A 7 -16.66 -14.31 15.68
C GLY A 7 -16.35 -14.59 14.20
N ILE A 8 -15.62 -13.67 13.57
CA ILE A 8 -15.14 -13.75 12.19
C ILE A 8 -13.78 -14.44 12.19
N LYS A 9 -13.56 -15.39 11.26
CA LYS A 9 -12.25 -16.01 11.06
C LYS A 9 -11.43 -15.18 10.08
N VAL A 10 -10.26 -14.74 10.51
CA VAL A 10 -9.26 -14.06 9.67
C VAL A 10 -7.94 -14.82 9.71
N LEU A 11 -7.15 -14.74 8.65
CA LEU A 11 -5.82 -15.33 8.60
C LEU A 11 -4.82 -14.35 9.23
N ALA A 12 -4.26 -14.73 10.39
CA ALA A 12 -3.17 -13.99 11.01
C ALA A 12 -1.82 -14.47 10.46
N PRO A 13 -0.90 -13.55 10.15
CA PRO A 13 0.44 -13.91 9.70
C PRO A 13 1.23 -14.58 10.84
N ILE A 14 1.97 -15.62 10.49
CA ILE A 14 3.06 -16.16 11.29
C ILE A 14 4.34 -15.54 10.72
N THR A 15 5.02 -14.74 11.53
CA THR A 15 6.21 -14.00 11.10
C THR A 15 7.48 -14.63 11.65
N LEU A 16 8.50 -14.71 10.80
CA LEU A 16 9.87 -15.07 11.16
C LEU A 16 10.74 -13.83 11.03
N ARG A 17 11.55 -13.55 12.04
CA ARG A 17 12.52 -12.46 12.02
C ARG A 17 13.88 -13.03 11.63
N GLU A 18 14.36 -12.67 10.45
CA GLU A 18 15.60 -13.20 9.88
C GLU A 18 16.64 -12.10 9.68
N PRO A 19 17.93 -12.38 9.90
CA PRO A 19 19.01 -11.47 9.53
C PRO A 19 18.94 -11.12 8.04
N ARG A 20 19.09 -9.85 7.72
CA ARG A 20 19.30 -9.40 6.34
C ARG A 20 20.75 -9.73 5.96
N LEU A 21 20.94 -10.41 4.84
CA LEU A 21 22.27 -10.84 4.38
C LEU A 21 22.77 -9.93 3.25
N ASP A 22 24.09 -9.73 3.19
CA ASP A 22 24.79 -9.12 2.05
C ASP A 22 25.00 -10.16 0.91
N ASP A 23 25.58 -9.73 -0.21
CA ASP A 23 25.84 -10.61 -1.37
C ASP A 23 26.82 -11.76 -1.05
N ALA A 24 27.56 -11.66 0.05
CA ALA A 24 28.46 -12.70 0.55
C ALA A 24 27.79 -13.59 1.62
N GLY A 25 26.49 -13.43 1.88
CA GLY A 25 25.73 -14.22 2.84
C GLY A 25 25.96 -13.83 4.30
N ARG A 26 26.56 -12.67 4.59
CA ARG A 26 26.87 -12.20 5.94
C ARG A 26 25.79 -11.25 6.46
N PRO A 27 25.46 -11.25 7.77
CA PRO A 27 24.48 -10.34 8.33
C PRO A 27 24.88 -8.86 8.16
N VAL A 28 24.00 -8.09 7.53
CA VAL A 28 24.11 -6.63 7.43
C VAL A 28 23.91 -6.02 8.81
N ARG A 29 24.71 -5.00 9.16
CA ARG A 29 24.66 -4.31 10.44
C ARG A 29 24.33 -2.82 10.27
N ASP A 30 23.63 -2.25 11.23
CA ASP A 30 23.37 -0.81 11.32
C ASP A 30 24.63 -0.05 11.80
N ASP A 31 24.56 1.28 11.82
CA ASP A 31 25.65 2.17 12.26
C ASP A 31 26.05 1.95 13.74
N GLN A 32 25.23 1.25 14.52
CA GLN A 32 25.48 0.88 15.91
C GLN A 32 25.98 -0.58 16.05
N GLY A 33 26.27 -1.24 14.93
CA GLY A 33 26.78 -2.61 14.87
C GLY A 33 25.72 -3.69 15.11
N ARG A 34 24.43 -3.36 15.18
CA ARG A 34 23.34 -4.32 15.39
C ARG A 34 22.94 -4.98 14.08
N VAL A 35 22.70 -6.28 14.10
CA VAL A 35 22.23 -7.01 12.91
C VAL A 35 20.88 -6.48 12.49
N MET A 36 20.81 -6.01 11.24
CA MET A 36 19.55 -5.64 10.61
C MET A 36 18.77 -6.91 10.31
N CYS A 37 17.52 -6.98 10.79
CA CYS A 37 16.63 -8.09 10.49
C CYS A 37 15.50 -7.63 9.58
N ARG A 38 15.03 -8.52 8.72
CA ARG A 38 13.74 -8.38 8.04
C ARG A 38 12.72 -9.31 8.70
N THR A 39 11.47 -8.87 8.71
CA THR A 39 10.34 -9.71 9.13
C THR A 39 9.72 -10.31 7.88
N GLN A 40 9.62 -11.62 7.82
CA GLN A 40 8.98 -12.34 6.72
C GLN A 40 7.75 -13.09 7.21
N VAL A 41 6.64 -13.01 6.48
CA VAL A 41 5.49 -13.89 6.71
C VAL A 41 5.83 -15.26 6.14
N VAL A 42 5.85 -16.29 6.98
CA VAL A 42 6.21 -17.66 6.59
C VAL A 42 5.01 -18.60 6.51
N ALA A 43 3.92 -18.26 7.18
CA ALA A 43 2.65 -18.99 7.15
C ALA A 43 1.52 -18.10 7.62
N THR A 44 0.29 -18.61 7.58
CA THR A 44 -0.88 -17.98 8.24
C THR A 44 -1.62 -18.99 9.10
N LYS A 45 -2.31 -18.51 10.14
CA LYS A 45 -3.22 -19.32 10.95
C LYS A 45 -4.57 -18.64 11.09
N PRO A 46 -5.68 -19.38 11.10
CA PRO A 46 -6.99 -18.80 11.37
C PRO A 46 -7.07 -18.32 12.83
N VAL A 47 -7.43 -17.06 13.03
CA VAL A 47 -7.74 -16.48 14.33
C VAL A 47 -9.15 -15.91 14.32
N THR A 48 -9.77 -15.82 15.50
CA THR A 48 -11.10 -15.24 15.66
C THR A 48 -10.97 -13.76 16.02
N VAL A 49 -11.64 -12.89 15.27
CA VAL A 49 -11.85 -11.48 15.60
C VAL A 49 -13.34 -11.19 15.72
N PHE A 50 -13.71 -10.07 16.33
CA PHE A 50 -15.09 -9.60 16.44
C PHE A 50 -15.21 -8.23 15.78
N ASP A 51 -16.34 -7.97 15.12
CA ASP A 51 -16.65 -6.62 14.62
C ASP A 51 -16.77 -5.65 15.80
N VAL A 52 -16.32 -4.41 15.65
CA VAL A 52 -16.39 -3.39 16.71
C VAL A 52 -17.81 -3.26 17.27
N ARG A 53 -18.83 -3.38 16.40
CA ARG A 53 -20.24 -3.32 16.79
C ARG A 53 -20.61 -4.43 17.77
N GLN A 54 -19.92 -5.57 17.79
CA GLN A 54 -20.12 -6.73 18.68
C GLN A 54 -19.38 -6.61 20.03
N THR A 55 -18.60 -5.54 20.19
CA THR A 55 -17.83 -5.26 21.40
C THR A 55 -18.45 -4.12 22.18
N ASP A 56 -18.26 -4.14 23.50
CA ASP A 56 -18.54 -3.01 24.37
C ASP A 56 -17.20 -2.38 24.73
N GLY A 57 -17.13 -1.05 24.75
CA GLY A 57 -15.89 -0.32 25.02
C GLY A 57 -15.99 1.12 24.53
N PRO A 58 -14.91 1.91 24.72
CA PRO A 58 -14.82 3.25 24.18
C PRO A 58 -15.00 3.22 22.65
N PRO A 59 -15.66 4.23 22.06
CA PRO A 59 -15.75 4.33 20.61
C PRO A 59 -14.35 4.37 20.02
N LEU A 60 -14.11 3.56 18.98
CA LEU A 60 -12.91 3.66 18.18
C LEU A 60 -12.90 5.01 17.43
N PRO A 61 -11.72 5.54 17.09
CA PRO A 61 -11.63 6.68 16.18
C PRO A 61 -12.44 6.41 14.92
N ASP A 62 -13.23 7.40 14.48
CA ASP A 62 -13.99 7.30 13.24
C ASP A 62 -13.03 7.02 12.07
N PRO A 63 -13.17 5.90 11.36
CA PRO A 63 -12.28 5.57 10.26
C PRO A 63 -12.45 6.50 9.04
N LYS A 64 -13.36 7.49 9.07
CA LYS A 64 -13.62 8.45 7.98
C LYS A 64 -13.86 7.75 6.64
N ILE A 65 -14.52 6.60 6.68
CA ILE A 65 -14.78 5.77 5.50
C ILE A 65 -15.69 6.56 4.56
N GLY A 66 -15.17 6.91 3.39
CA GLY A 66 -15.89 7.67 2.35
C GLY A 66 -15.49 9.14 2.21
N GLU A 67 -14.66 9.68 3.10
CA GLU A 67 -14.08 11.02 2.92
C GLU A 67 -12.82 10.95 2.03
N VAL A 68 -12.85 11.59 0.87
CA VAL A 68 -11.66 11.75 0.02
C VAL A 68 -10.76 12.81 0.63
N VAL A 69 -9.80 12.39 1.46
CA VAL A 69 -8.78 13.26 2.04
C VAL A 69 -7.45 12.97 1.38
N LEU A 70 -6.91 13.95 0.64
CA LEU A 70 -5.58 13.85 0.05
C LEU A 70 -4.53 13.84 1.16
N LEU A 71 -3.51 12.97 1.03
CA LEU A 71 -2.41 12.90 2.00
C LEU A 71 -1.53 14.16 1.91
N PRO A 72 -1.43 14.97 2.97
CA PRO A 72 -0.51 16.10 2.99
C PRO A 72 0.92 15.63 3.29
N GLY A 73 1.89 16.49 2.97
CA GLY A 73 3.28 16.33 3.42
C GLY A 73 4.19 15.55 2.47
N GLN A 74 5.36 15.21 3.00
CA GLN A 74 6.50 14.65 2.26
C GLN A 74 6.38 13.13 2.12
N ALA A 75 6.88 12.58 1.01
CA ALA A 75 7.02 11.15 0.83
C ALA A 75 8.31 10.62 1.50
N PRO A 76 8.35 9.33 1.88
CA PRO A 76 9.58 8.65 2.28
C PRO A 76 10.63 8.73 1.18
N ALA A 77 11.86 9.05 1.56
CA ALA A 77 12.95 9.25 0.63
C ALA A 77 13.15 8.03 -0.31
N GLY A 78 13.27 8.32 -1.60
CA GLY A 78 13.52 7.31 -2.63
C GLY A 78 12.30 6.46 -3.01
N LEU A 79 11.13 6.61 -2.36
CA LEU A 79 9.99 5.75 -2.63
C LEU A 79 9.37 6.04 -4.00
N TRP A 80 9.30 7.31 -4.38
CA TRP A 80 8.89 7.71 -5.72
C TRP A 80 9.80 7.07 -6.77
N GLU A 81 11.11 7.25 -6.63
CA GLU A 81 12.11 6.79 -7.59
C GLU A 81 12.12 5.28 -7.73
N ARG A 82 11.92 4.54 -6.63
CA ARG A 82 11.80 3.07 -6.67
C ARG A 82 10.53 2.60 -7.40
N LEU A 83 9.40 3.26 -7.17
CA LEU A 83 8.16 2.93 -7.88
C LEU A 83 8.24 3.31 -9.35
N GLN A 84 8.85 4.45 -9.66
CA GLN A 84 9.13 4.88 -11.02
C GLN A 84 10.03 3.87 -11.74
N GLY A 85 11.18 3.50 -11.15
CA GLY A 85 12.08 2.51 -11.75
C GLY A 85 11.39 1.16 -11.99
N LEU A 86 10.54 0.70 -11.06
CA LEU A 86 9.74 -0.51 -11.25
C LEU A 86 8.81 -0.41 -12.47
N LEU A 87 8.16 0.73 -12.67
CA LEU A 87 7.27 0.97 -13.81
C LEU A 87 8.05 1.08 -15.13
N GLU A 88 9.20 1.74 -15.10
CA GLU A 88 10.12 1.86 -16.24
C GLU A 88 10.70 0.51 -16.66
N GLU A 89 11.03 -0.37 -15.71
CA GLU A 89 11.40 -1.77 -15.99
C GLU A 89 10.27 -2.56 -16.66
N ARG A 90 9.02 -2.18 -16.41
CA ARG A 90 7.84 -2.69 -17.13
C ARG A 90 7.54 -1.93 -18.41
N GLY A 91 8.43 -1.04 -18.84
CA GLY A 91 8.33 -0.28 -20.08
C GLY A 91 7.30 0.84 -20.06
N PHE A 92 6.96 1.38 -18.89
CA PHE A 92 6.09 2.55 -18.76
C PHE A 92 6.93 3.80 -18.49
N ASP A 93 6.62 4.89 -19.18
CA ASP A 93 7.09 6.22 -18.79
C ASP A 93 6.26 6.74 -17.62
N VAL A 94 6.89 7.42 -16.66
CA VAL A 94 6.23 7.95 -15.48
C VAL A 94 6.41 9.46 -15.46
N ARG A 95 5.29 10.19 -15.45
CA ARG A 95 5.32 11.65 -15.51
C ARG A 95 4.43 12.29 -14.46
N ARG A 96 4.86 13.47 -14.05
CA ARG A 96 4.01 14.42 -13.33
C ARG A 96 3.53 15.50 -14.30
N GLY A 97 2.26 15.88 -14.22
CA GLY A 97 1.74 16.96 -15.07
C GLY A 97 0.45 17.57 -14.57
N ALA A 98 0.08 18.69 -15.20
CA ALA A 98 -1.09 19.47 -14.85
C ALA A 98 -2.39 18.68 -15.06
N GLU A 99 -3.31 18.83 -14.11
CA GLU A 99 -4.63 18.21 -14.10
C GLU A 99 -5.55 18.81 -15.19
N LEU A 100 -6.28 17.95 -15.92
CA LEU A 100 -7.36 18.34 -16.85
C LEU A 100 -8.75 18.06 -16.25
N GLY A 101 -8.90 18.17 -14.92
CA GLY A 101 -10.14 17.86 -14.17
C GLY A 101 -10.41 16.37 -13.95
N GLY A 102 -9.37 15.54 -13.99
CA GLY A 102 -9.46 14.07 -13.93
C GLY A 102 -9.02 13.46 -12.58
N PRO A 103 -8.80 12.14 -12.53
CA PRO A 103 -8.31 11.45 -11.34
C PRO A 103 -6.91 11.92 -10.93
N ASN A 104 -6.48 11.59 -9.70
CA ASN A 104 -5.15 11.96 -9.20
C ASN A 104 -4.00 11.35 -10.04
N GLY A 105 -4.27 10.25 -10.73
CA GLY A 105 -3.38 9.62 -11.69
C GLY A 105 -4.16 8.72 -12.63
N TYR A 106 -3.50 8.25 -13.68
CA TYR A 106 -4.04 7.23 -14.58
C TYR A 106 -2.92 6.49 -15.30
N THR A 107 -3.24 5.28 -15.74
CA THR A 107 -2.39 4.44 -16.57
C THR A 107 -2.96 4.36 -17.99
N ASP A 108 -2.20 4.84 -18.98
CA ASP A 108 -2.43 4.58 -20.39
C ASP A 108 -1.61 3.36 -20.82
N PHE A 109 -2.28 2.20 -20.91
CA PHE A 109 -1.64 0.95 -21.34
C PHE A 109 -1.22 0.97 -22.81
N GLY A 110 -1.93 1.71 -23.68
CA GLY A 110 -1.62 1.79 -25.10
C GLY A 110 -0.39 2.66 -25.37
N GLY A 111 -0.34 3.83 -24.72
CA GLY A 111 0.80 4.74 -24.76
C GLY A 111 1.96 4.38 -23.83
N ARG A 112 1.78 3.37 -22.97
CA ARG A 112 2.70 2.96 -21.90
C ARG A 112 3.14 4.14 -21.03
N LEU A 113 2.16 4.88 -20.52
CA LEU A 113 2.37 6.07 -19.71
C LEU A 113 1.60 5.96 -18.39
N VAL A 114 2.28 6.26 -17.28
CA VAL A 114 1.66 6.51 -15.98
C VAL A 114 1.77 7.99 -15.67
N MET A 115 0.61 8.63 -15.51
CA MET A 115 0.52 10.05 -15.14
C MET A 115 0.11 10.19 -13.68
N VAL A 116 0.77 11.09 -12.96
CA VAL A 116 0.35 11.56 -11.63
C VAL A 116 0.19 13.08 -11.69
N ARG A 117 -0.90 13.62 -11.14
CA ARG A 117 -1.08 15.08 -11.11
C ARG A 117 0.02 15.77 -10.30
N ASP A 118 0.43 16.96 -10.73
CA ASP A 118 1.54 17.69 -10.11
C ASP A 118 1.13 18.62 -8.93
N ASN A 119 -0.14 18.97 -8.84
CA ASN A 119 -0.73 19.81 -7.80
C ASN A 119 -1.18 19.02 -6.55
N VAL A 120 -0.43 18.00 -6.15
CA VAL A 120 -0.60 17.27 -4.88
C VAL A 120 0.73 17.17 -4.14
N ALA A 121 0.63 17.09 -2.81
CA ALA A 121 1.77 16.83 -1.95
C ALA A 121 2.44 15.49 -2.27
N ASP A 122 3.73 15.38 -1.97
CA ASP A 122 4.56 14.23 -2.35
C ASP A 122 4.02 12.91 -1.78
N ALA A 123 3.50 12.92 -0.55
CA ALA A 123 2.87 11.76 0.07
C ALA A 123 1.68 11.23 -0.76
N GLN A 124 0.82 12.15 -1.24
CA GLN A 124 -0.29 11.79 -2.10
C GLN A 124 0.18 11.34 -3.49
N ALA A 125 1.18 12.00 -4.06
CA ALA A 125 1.75 11.62 -5.36
C ALA A 125 2.29 10.18 -5.33
N VAL A 126 3.01 9.80 -4.27
CA VAL A 126 3.53 8.44 -4.09
C VAL A 126 2.41 7.42 -3.85
N LYS A 127 1.38 7.74 -3.06
CA LYS A 127 0.20 6.87 -2.92
C LYS A 127 -0.45 6.60 -4.28
N THR A 128 -0.65 7.66 -5.07
CA THR A 128 -1.21 7.55 -6.40
C THR A 128 -0.31 6.72 -7.32
N LEU A 129 1.01 6.95 -7.32
CA LEU A 129 1.93 6.15 -8.14
C LEU A 129 1.91 4.67 -7.74
N ALA A 130 1.80 4.35 -6.45
CA ALA A 130 1.66 2.97 -5.98
C ALA A 130 0.34 2.32 -6.43
N HIS A 131 -0.75 3.09 -6.50
CA HIS A 131 -2.03 2.65 -7.05
C HIS A 131 -1.89 2.29 -8.54
N GLU A 132 -1.33 3.20 -9.35
CA GLU A 132 -1.10 2.95 -10.78
C GLU A 132 -0.12 1.79 -11.01
N ALA A 133 0.90 1.63 -10.17
CA ALA A 133 1.77 0.45 -10.19
C ALA A 133 0.99 -0.86 -9.93
N GLY A 134 -0.03 -0.84 -9.08
CA GLY A 134 -0.95 -1.96 -8.90
C GLY A 134 -1.66 -2.32 -10.21
N HIS A 135 -2.21 -1.33 -10.91
CA HIS A 135 -2.81 -1.55 -12.23
C HIS A 135 -1.84 -2.12 -13.25
N VAL A 136 -0.63 -1.57 -13.34
CA VAL A 136 0.41 -2.03 -14.26
C VAL A 136 0.84 -3.47 -13.94
N LEU A 137 0.98 -3.84 -12.68
CA LEU A 137 1.45 -5.18 -12.32
C LEU A 137 0.38 -6.27 -12.46
N LEU A 138 -0.88 -5.93 -12.22
CA LEU A 138 -1.96 -6.91 -12.10
C LEU A 138 -2.87 -6.98 -13.33
N HIS A 139 -3.01 -5.88 -14.09
CA HIS A 139 -4.10 -5.72 -15.06
C HIS A 139 -3.64 -5.43 -16.51
N GLN A 140 -2.35 -5.56 -16.82
CA GLN A 140 -1.79 -5.31 -18.17
C GLN A 140 -2.47 -6.11 -19.30
N ASP A 141 -2.73 -7.40 -19.08
CA ASP A 141 -3.19 -8.33 -20.12
C ASP A 141 -4.67 -8.72 -19.99
N GLN A 142 -5.45 -8.00 -19.18
CA GLN A 142 -6.82 -8.41 -18.88
C GLN A 142 -7.80 -8.03 -19.99
N ALA A 143 -7.95 -8.97 -20.93
CA ALA A 143 -9.14 -9.08 -21.77
C ALA A 143 -10.39 -9.38 -20.90
N SER A 144 -11.07 -8.30 -20.47
CA SER A 144 -12.52 -8.21 -20.36
C SER A 144 -13.28 -9.09 -19.33
N ARG A 145 -12.79 -9.39 -18.12
CA ARG A 145 -13.58 -10.21 -17.17
C ARG A 145 -13.77 -9.73 -15.74
N ASP A 146 -12.95 -8.80 -15.25
CA ASP A 146 -13.11 -8.34 -13.88
C ASP A 146 -13.94 -7.05 -13.80
N CYS A 147 -14.87 -7.02 -12.84
CA CYS A 147 -15.64 -5.84 -12.53
C CYS A 147 -14.66 -4.72 -12.18
N ARG A 148 -14.81 -3.53 -12.78
CA ARG A 148 -13.93 -2.37 -12.49
C ARG A 148 -13.72 -2.16 -10.98
N GLY A 149 -14.75 -2.37 -10.17
CA GLY A 149 -14.63 -2.26 -8.72
C GLY A 149 -13.60 -3.20 -8.09
N ILE A 150 -13.41 -4.42 -8.62
CA ILE A 150 -12.39 -5.36 -8.15
C ILE A 150 -11.00 -4.81 -8.47
N LEU A 151 -10.79 -4.38 -9.71
CA LEU A 151 -9.50 -3.82 -10.15
C LEU A 151 -9.08 -2.61 -9.30
N GLU A 152 -10.03 -1.73 -9.00
CA GLU A 152 -9.79 -0.53 -8.18
C GLU A 152 -9.51 -0.92 -6.72
N VAL A 153 -10.20 -1.92 -6.17
CA VAL A 153 -9.94 -2.44 -4.81
C VAL A 153 -8.56 -3.07 -4.72
N GLU A 154 -8.14 -3.84 -5.72
CA GLU A 154 -6.82 -4.46 -5.76
C GLU A 154 -5.71 -3.41 -5.86
N ALA A 155 -5.85 -2.43 -6.76
CA ALA A 155 -4.88 -1.34 -6.90
C ALA A 155 -4.80 -0.47 -5.63
N GLU A 156 -5.94 -0.15 -5.03
CA GLU A 156 -5.98 0.59 -3.76
C GLU A 156 -5.39 -0.21 -2.59
N SER A 157 -5.57 -1.54 -2.59
CA SER A 157 -4.95 -2.43 -1.60
C SER A 157 -3.42 -2.45 -1.74
N VAL A 158 -2.89 -2.49 -2.96
CA VAL A 158 -1.45 -2.35 -3.22
C VAL A 158 -0.95 -1.01 -2.71
N ALA A 159 -1.61 0.09 -3.07
CA ALA A 159 -1.24 1.43 -2.63
C ALA A 159 -1.22 1.53 -1.09
N TYR A 160 -2.24 0.98 -0.42
CA TYR A 160 -2.32 0.95 1.03
C TYR A 160 -1.18 0.15 1.66
N MET A 161 -0.92 -1.07 1.19
CA MET A 161 0.14 -1.90 1.74
C MET A 161 1.53 -1.28 1.55
N VAL A 162 1.82 -0.74 0.36
CA VAL A 162 3.10 -0.09 0.06
C VAL A 162 3.29 1.14 0.94
N THR A 163 2.30 2.04 0.97
CA THR A 163 2.41 3.27 1.77
C THR A 163 2.49 2.96 3.27
N SER A 164 1.68 2.03 3.78
CA SER A 164 1.72 1.57 5.18
C SER A 164 3.09 0.97 5.55
N ALA A 165 3.66 0.10 4.71
CA ALA A 165 4.97 -0.50 4.94
C ALA A 165 6.11 0.53 4.99
N HIS A 166 5.91 1.70 4.36
CA HIS A 166 6.86 2.80 4.36
C HIS A 166 6.51 3.94 5.34
N GLY A 167 5.58 3.69 6.28
CA GLY A 167 5.21 4.67 7.31
C GLY A 167 4.32 5.82 6.83
N LEU A 168 3.87 5.78 5.57
CA LEU A 168 2.81 6.64 5.03
C LEU A 168 1.45 6.02 5.36
N ALA A 169 1.11 5.91 6.65
CA ALA A 169 -0.23 5.46 6.99
C ALA A 169 -1.24 6.60 6.73
N SER A 170 -2.30 6.29 5.98
CA SER A 170 -3.50 7.12 5.81
C SER A 170 -4.37 7.19 7.07
N THR A 171 -3.92 6.64 8.19
CA THR A 171 -4.63 6.65 9.46
C THR A 171 -3.79 7.33 10.53
N ARG A 172 -4.21 8.53 10.95
CA ARG A 172 -3.86 9.05 12.28
C ARG A 172 -4.47 8.11 13.32
N LEU A 173 -3.73 7.09 13.73
CA LEU A 173 -3.92 6.47 15.04
C LEU A 173 -2.92 7.13 15.98
N THR A 174 -3.29 8.32 16.45
CA THR A 174 -2.63 8.93 17.61
C THR A 174 -2.93 8.04 18.82
N THR A 175 -1.87 7.50 19.41
CA THR A 175 -1.82 6.84 20.73
C THR A 175 -2.45 7.69 21.84
#